data_AF-A0A354HEU8-F1
#
_entry.id   AF-A0A354HEU8-F1
#
_cell.length_a   1.000
_cell.length_b   1.000
_cell.length_c   1.000
_cell.angle_alpha   90.00
_cell.angle_beta   90.00
_cell.angle_gamma   90.00
#
_symmetry.space_group_name_H-M   'P 1'
#
loop_
_entity.id
_entity.type
_entity.pdbx_description
1 polymer ?
#
loop_
_entity_poly.entity_id
_entity_poly.type
_entity_poly.pdbx_seq_one_letter_code
_entity_poly.pdbx_strand_id
1 'polypeptide(L)' 'MRRNELTNSAVDNNADVNNTATPTLTDEQKQSIVTAMKIAYYKDFYRRGIITADQLEQLLAMQPSAPTSQTDNAA' A
#
# COMPACT_ATOMS: atom_id res chain seq x y z
N MET A 1 -58.35 25.42 4.36
CA MET A 1 -57.42 24.28 4.63
C MET A 1 -56.02 24.85 4.72
N ARG A 2 -55.34 24.72 5.88
CA ARG A 2 -53.96 25.21 6.06
C ARG A 2 -52.99 24.12 5.58
N ARG A 3 -52.05 24.45 4.70
CA ARG A 3 -50.96 23.55 4.30
C ARG A 3 -49.90 23.59 5.39
N ASN A 4 -49.65 22.48 6.07
CA ASN A 4 -48.47 22.35 6.92
C ASN A 4 -47.27 22.11 6.00
N GLU A 5 -46.35 23.05 5.98
CA GLU A 5 -45.05 22.85 5.31
C GLU A 5 -44.17 22.01 6.23
N LEU A 6 -43.78 20.82 5.77
CA LEU A 6 -42.81 19.97 6.45
C LEU A 6 -41.42 20.48 6.08
N THR A 7 -40.84 21.35 6.89
CA THR A 7 -39.44 21.74 6.74
C THR A 7 -38.56 20.61 7.27
N ASN A 8 -37.83 19.96 6.36
CA ASN A 8 -36.84 18.96 6.72
C ASN A 8 -35.61 19.68 7.29
N SER A 9 -35.57 19.93 8.60
CA SER A 9 -34.32 20.29 9.27
C SER A 9 -33.49 19.04 9.44
N ALA A 10 -32.87 18.58 8.35
CA ALA A 10 -31.65 17.79 8.46
C ALA A 10 -30.62 18.72 9.10
N VAL A 11 -30.51 18.61 10.42
CA VAL A 11 -29.48 19.27 11.19
C VAL A 11 -28.14 18.72 10.71
N ASP A 12 -27.41 19.55 9.97
CA ASP A 12 -26.05 19.28 9.50
C ASP A 12 -25.09 19.46 10.69
N ASN A 13 -25.16 18.52 11.63
CA ASN A 13 -24.26 18.46 12.78
C ASN A 13 -23.35 17.23 12.65
N ASN A 14 -22.33 17.33 11.79
CA ASN A 14 -20.98 17.05 12.27
C ASN A 14 -19.93 17.69 11.36
N ALA A 15 -19.68 18.97 11.59
CA ALA A 15 -18.38 19.54 11.28
C ALA A 15 -17.36 18.90 12.23
N ASP A 16 -16.80 17.76 11.80
CA ASP A 16 -15.40 17.46 12.10
C ASP A 16 -14.69 17.17 10.77
N VAL A 17 -14.46 18.24 10.02
CA VAL A 17 -13.69 18.26 8.77
C VAL A 17 -12.18 18.33 9.09
N ASN A 18 -11.76 17.93 10.29
CA ASN A 18 -10.38 17.97 10.70
C ASN A 18 -9.86 16.54 10.90
N ASN A 19 -9.02 16.14 9.93
CA ASN A 19 -8.13 14.98 9.95
C ASN A 19 -8.61 13.71 9.24
N THR A 20 -9.09 13.82 8.00
CA THR A 20 -8.91 12.75 7.03
C THR A 20 -7.45 12.74 6.55
N ALA A 21 -6.48 12.53 7.44
CA ALA A 21 -5.14 12.19 7.00
C ALA A 21 -5.25 10.88 6.24
N THR A 22 -5.15 10.94 4.91
CA THR A 22 -4.95 9.76 4.10
C THR A 22 -3.75 9.01 4.69
N PRO A 23 -3.92 7.77 5.17
CA PRO A 23 -2.81 7.03 5.75
C PRO A 23 -1.70 6.97 4.71
N THR A 24 -0.59 7.63 5.01
CA THR A 24 0.53 7.74 4.07
C THR A 24 1.49 6.63 4.43
N LEU A 25 1.75 5.73 3.48
CA LEU A 25 2.73 4.68 3.70
C LEU A 25 4.13 5.29 3.79
N THR A 26 4.94 4.77 4.71
CA THR A 26 6.38 5.05 4.71
C THR A 26 7.01 4.44 3.45
N ASP A 27 8.16 4.96 3.03
CA ASP A 27 8.83 4.41 1.83
C ASP A 27 9.28 2.96 2.04
N GLU A 28 9.63 2.58 3.27
CA GLU A 28 9.88 1.19 3.65
C GLU A 28 8.64 0.31 3.45
N GLN A 29 7.46 0.78 3.88
CA GLN A 29 6.20 0.05 3.69
C GLN A 29 5.86 -0.10 2.21
N LYS A 30 6.02 0.96 1.41
CA LYS A 30 5.84 0.90 -0.05
C LYS A 30 6.79 -0.12 -0.68
N GLN A 31 8.07 -0.09 -0.28
CA GLN A 31 9.07 -1.00 -0.82
C GLN A 31 8.78 -2.45 -0.45
N SER A 32 8.34 -2.70 0.78
CA SER A 32 7.92 -4.04 1.24
C SER A 32 6.76 -4.58 0.41
N ILE A 33 5.74 -3.75 0.15
CA ILE A 33 4.60 -4.11 -0.70
C ILE A 33 5.06 -4.44 -2.12
N VAL A 34 5.89 -3.58 -2.72
CA VAL A 34 6.42 -3.79 -4.08
C VAL A 34 7.21 -5.10 -4.17
N THR A 35 8.05 -5.40 -3.18
CA THR A 35 8.82 -6.64 -3.12
C THR A 35 7.90 -7.86 -3.03
N ALA A 36 6.87 -7.81 -2.16
CA ALA A 36 5.89 -8.89 -2.06
C ALA A 36 5.15 -9.13 -3.38
N MET A 37 4.76 -8.06 -4.08
CA MET A 37 4.11 -8.16 -5.40
C MET A 37 5.04 -8.79 -6.44
N LYS A 38 6.32 -8.38 -6.50
CA LYS A 38 7.31 -8.98 -7.43
C LYS A 38 7.45 -10.49 -7.21
N ILE A 39 7.59 -10.91 -5.95
CA ILE A 39 7.68 -12.34 -5.59
C ILE A 39 6.42 -13.09 -6.04
N ALA A 40 5.24 -12.51 -5.84
CA ALA A 40 3.99 -13.13 -6.29
C ALA A 40 3.95 -13.31 -7.82
N TYR A 41 4.39 -12.32 -8.58
CA TYR A 41 4.48 -12.42 -10.04
C TYR A 41 5.46 -13.49 -10.50
N TYR A 42 6.66 -13.56 -9.92
CA TYR A 42 7.64 -14.58 -10.30
C TYR A 42 7.11 -15.99 -10.03
N LYS A 43 6.43 -16.20 -8.91
CA LYS A 43 5.77 -17.48 -8.61
C LYS A 43 4.66 -17.82 -9.60
N ASP A 44 3.85 -16.83 -10.02
CA ASP A 44 2.82 -17.06 -11.04
C ASP A 44 3.44 -17.37 -12.42
N PHE A 45 4.51 -16.70 -12.80
CA PHE A 45 5.24 -16.99 -14.05
C PHE A 45 5.79 -18.41 -14.07
N TYR A 46 6.35 -18.87 -12.95
CA TYR A 46 6.78 -20.26 -12.81
C TYR A 46 5.60 -21.23 -12.91
N ARG A 47 4.50 -20.96 -12.20
CA ARG A 47 3.27 -21.79 -12.26
C ARG A 47 2.69 -21.89 -13.67
N ARG A 48 2.84 -20.84 -14.48
CA ARG A 48 2.40 -20.79 -15.89
C ARG A 48 3.41 -21.35 -16.88
N GLY A 49 4.58 -21.79 -16.41
CA GLY A 49 5.66 -22.33 -17.25
C GLY A 49 6.38 -21.27 -18.10
N ILE A 50 6.26 -19.99 -17.75
CA ILE A 50 6.93 -18.88 -18.45
C ILE A 50 8.43 -18.85 -18.11
N ILE A 51 8.77 -19.17 -16.87
CA ILE A 51 10.15 -19.25 -16.38
C ILE A 51 10.41 -20.63 -15.76
N THR A 52 11.67 -21.03 -15.73
CA THR A 52 12.13 -22.27 -15.08
C THR A 52 12.29 -22.09 -13.57
N ALA A 53 12.48 -23.21 -12.85
CA ALA A 53 12.76 -23.19 -11.41
C ALA A 53 14.06 -22.43 -11.10
N ASP A 54 15.12 -22.66 -11.88
CA ASP A 54 16.42 -21.99 -11.70
C ASP A 54 16.30 -20.47 -11.92
N GLN A 55 15.51 -20.05 -12.92
CA GLN A 55 15.23 -18.63 -13.17
C GLN A 55 14.44 -18.00 -12.03
N LEU A 56 13.48 -18.72 -11.45
CA LEU A 56 12.75 -18.26 -10.27
C LEU A 56 13.70 -18.06 -9.07
N GLU A 57 14.59 -19.02 -8.82
CA GLU A 57 15.56 -18.94 -7.71
C GLU A 57 16.47 -17.71 -7.86
N GLN A 58 17.00 -17.47 -9.07
CA GLN A 58 17.82 -16.28 -9.35
C GLN A 58 17.05 -14.97 -9.12
N LEU A 59 15.79 -14.89 -9.57
CA LEU A 59 14.96 -13.69 -9.38
C LEU A 59 14.64 -13.40 -7.91
N LEU A 60 14.49 -14.45 -7.09
CA LEU A 60 14.30 -14.31 -5.65
C LEU A 60 15.61 -13.89 -4.95
N ALA A 61 16.76 -14.43 -5.37
CA ALA A 61 18.07 -14.08 -4.81
C ALA A 61 18.50 -12.65 -5.14
N MET A 62 18.03 -12.09 -6.27
CA MET A 62 18.30 -10.70 -6.68
C MET A 62 17.47 -9.66 -5.92
N GLN A 63 16.53 -10.06 -5.05
CA GLN A 63 15.78 -9.09 -4.27
C GLN A 63 16.71 -8.37 -3.28
N PRO A 64 16.66 -7.04 -3.19
CA PRO A 64 17.52 -6.31 -2.28
C PRO A 64 17.22 -6.75 -0.84
N SER A 65 18.26 -7.19 -0.13
CA SER A 65 18.24 -7.26 1.33
C SER A 65 17.78 -5.89 1.84
N ALA A 66 16.87 -5.86 2.81
CA ALA A 66 16.32 -4.63 3.38
C ALA A 66 17.40 -3.55 3.54
N PRO A 67 17.10 -2.26 3.23
CA PRO A 67 18.07 -1.20 3.39
C PRO A 67 18.52 -1.18 4.85
N THR A 68 19.74 -1.63 5.11
CA THR A 68 20.39 -1.39 6.39
C THR A 68 20.53 0.13 6.49
N SER A 69 19.83 0.74 7.44
CA SER A 69 20.04 2.14 7.83
C SER A 69 21.52 2.32 8.10
N GLN A 70 22.24 2.83 7.10
CA GLN A 70 23.64 3.17 7.23
C GLN A 70 23.67 4.47 8.02
N THR A 71 23.77 4.37 9.34
CA THR A 71 24.21 5.48 10.19
C THR A 71 25.65 5.79 9.81
N ASP A 72 25.82 6.70 8.85
CA ASP A 72 27.08 7.39 8.62
C ASP A 72 27.35 8.30 9.83
N ASN A 73 27.96 7.73 10.87
CA ASN A 73 28.60 8.54 11.90
C ASN A 73 29.92 9.05 11.32
N ALA A 74 29.85 10.21 10.68
CA ALA A 74 31.02 11.06 10.45
C ALA A 74 31.27 11.88 11.73
N ALA A 75 32.29 11.51 12.49
CA ALA A 75 32.95 12.34 13.49
C ALA A 75 34.43 11.98 13.58
#